data_AF-H0SN51-F1
#
_entry.id   AF-H0SN51-F1
#
_cell.length_a   1.000
_cell.length_b   1.000
_cell.length_c   1.000
_cell.angle_alpha   90.00
_cell.angle_beta   90.00
_cell.angle_gamma   90.00
#
_symmetry.space_group_name_H-M   'P 1'
#
loop_
_entity.id
_entity.type
_entity.pdbx_description
1 polymer ?
#
loop_
_entity_poly.entity_id
_entity_poly.type
_entity_poly.pdbx_seq_one_letter_code
_entity_poly.pdbx_strand_id
1 'polypeptide(L)'
;MLLDVTSADSIAEMATLIRAEHPSLDTMPLAPVGAFQSRSVTLQTLMREVTQCLAESFRDRPAQDFPMLYFACGKARVGSTALSNLFGMTGMPSYYQPLKAMLRDAMVGRPLTPWIIPSAADEPNLFSKETIGPYVIAESLFNPLKLLIDAGYPPQRLHLIALDREPASALASWLDKLISRASEATLLAHYVIAALSAARVSDYARRHRVPVTHYVYEVSKEPIASVRVLFDRLGLSASFAEDAVTCWQQPDQAHATNARVIFPSEAAIYKVPNLHTSDSAYRYQSRATGAVTPAQLELLERCGVNDAYRAAVAACIHDLDLSAATSARLFGERAGVAA
;
A
#
# COMPACT_ATOMS: atom_id res chain seq x y z
N MET A 1 -4.16 -27.30 -8.76
CA MET A 1 -4.90 -26.45 -9.73
C MET A 1 -4.02 -25.25 -10.02
N LEU A 2 -3.47 -25.12 -11.23
CA LEU A 2 -2.90 -23.84 -11.67
C LEU A 2 -4.09 -22.97 -12.11
N LEU A 3 -4.35 -21.89 -11.40
CA LEU A 3 -5.36 -20.90 -11.78
C LEU A 3 -4.74 -19.95 -12.81
N ASP A 4 -5.13 -20.07 -14.07
CA ASP A 4 -4.93 -19.01 -15.06
C ASP A 4 -5.97 -17.92 -14.79
N VAL A 5 -5.56 -16.89 -14.04
CA VAL A 5 -6.44 -15.79 -13.62
C VAL A 5 -6.36 -14.65 -14.64
N THR A 6 -6.81 -14.90 -15.87
CA THR A 6 -6.79 -13.88 -16.94
C THR A 6 -8.15 -13.68 -17.62
N SER A 7 -9.10 -14.60 -17.43
CA SER A 7 -10.48 -14.45 -17.89
C SER A 7 -11.35 -13.72 -16.86
N ALA A 8 -12.42 -13.05 -17.30
CA ALA A 8 -13.36 -12.37 -16.39
C ALA A 8 -13.93 -13.31 -15.30
N ASP A 9 -14.23 -14.56 -15.67
CA ASP A 9 -14.81 -15.56 -14.75
C ASP A 9 -13.78 -16.05 -13.73
N SER A 10 -12.55 -16.36 -14.16
CA SER A 10 -11.47 -16.71 -13.23
C SER A 10 -11.12 -15.56 -12.27
N ILE A 11 -11.19 -14.30 -12.73
CA ILE A 11 -10.99 -13.11 -11.89
C ILE A 11 -12.11 -13.00 -10.84
N ALA A 12 -13.36 -13.23 -11.24
CA ALA A 12 -14.50 -13.17 -10.31
C ALA A 12 -14.51 -14.32 -9.29
N GLU A 13 -14.09 -15.52 -9.70
CA GLU A 13 -13.87 -16.65 -8.79
C GLU A 13 -12.78 -16.32 -7.77
N MET A 14 -11.64 -15.79 -8.23
CA MET A 14 -10.56 -15.34 -7.34
C MET A 14 -11.03 -14.23 -6.38
N ALA A 15 -11.79 -13.25 -6.87
CA ALA A 15 -12.39 -12.22 -6.04
C ALA A 15 -13.30 -12.80 -4.95
N THR A 16 -14.07 -13.84 -5.28
CA THR A 16 -14.93 -14.55 -4.33
C THR A 16 -14.11 -15.24 -3.25
N LEU A 17 -13.04 -15.95 -3.62
CA LEU A 17 -12.12 -16.57 -2.65
C LEU A 17 -11.49 -15.53 -1.72
N ILE A 18 -11.06 -14.38 -2.26
CA ILE A 18 -10.43 -13.29 -1.49
C ILE A 18 -11.42 -12.71 -0.47
N ARG A 19 -12.64 -12.38 -0.89
CA ARG A 19 -13.67 -11.84 0.02
C ARG A 19 -14.09 -12.85 1.09
N ALA A 20 -14.05 -14.14 0.78
CA ALA A 20 -14.32 -15.21 1.74
C ALA A 20 -13.13 -15.55 2.64
N GLU A 21 -11.98 -14.87 2.50
CA GLU A 21 -10.70 -15.22 3.14
C GLU A 21 -10.36 -16.72 3.02
N HIS A 22 -10.62 -17.31 1.86
CA HIS A 22 -10.56 -18.76 1.71
C HIS A 22 -9.11 -19.29 1.92
N PRO A 23 -8.88 -20.34 2.75
CA PRO A 23 -7.52 -20.82 3.07
C PRO A 23 -6.70 -21.31 1.88
N SER A 24 -7.34 -21.60 0.74
CA SER A 24 -6.64 -21.96 -0.49
C SER A 24 -5.76 -20.83 -1.02
N LEU A 25 -6.04 -19.57 -0.69
CA LEU A 25 -5.23 -18.42 -1.11
C LEU A 25 -3.78 -18.51 -0.62
N ASP A 26 -3.57 -19.11 0.55
CA ASP A 26 -2.25 -19.24 1.16
C ASP A 26 -1.49 -20.47 0.66
N THR A 27 -2.23 -21.52 0.29
CA THR A 27 -1.68 -22.87 0.01
C THR A 27 -1.66 -23.23 -1.47
N MET A 28 -2.36 -22.47 -2.32
CA MET A 28 -2.32 -22.71 -3.76
C MET A 28 -0.90 -22.52 -4.32
N PRO A 29 -0.41 -23.46 -5.15
CA PRO A 29 0.87 -23.29 -5.83
C PRO A 29 0.81 -22.10 -6.79
N LEU A 30 1.72 -21.14 -6.60
CA LEU A 30 1.94 -20.04 -7.53
C LEU A 30 3.01 -20.48 -8.52
N ALA A 31 2.70 -20.42 -9.81
CA ALA A 31 3.64 -20.77 -10.87
C ALA A 31 4.71 -19.68 -11.05
N PRO A 32 5.90 -20.02 -11.57
CA PRO A 32 6.87 -19.02 -12.02
C PRO A 32 6.25 -18.04 -13.02
N VAL A 33 6.66 -16.77 -12.96
CA VAL A 33 6.21 -15.68 -13.84
C VAL A 33 7.43 -14.91 -14.35
N GLY A 34 7.99 -15.38 -15.46
CA GLY A 34 9.17 -14.79 -16.09
C GLY A 34 10.29 -14.49 -15.08
N ALA A 35 10.82 -13.27 -15.11
CA ALA A 35 11.85 -12.82 -14.18
C ALA A 35 11.30 -12.35 -12.81
N PHE A 36 9.98 -12.17 -12.67
CA PHE A 36 9.35 -11.65 -11.44
C PHE A 36 9.06 -12.73 -10.39
N GLN A 37 9.09 -14.00 -10.77
CA GLN A 37 9.02 -15.13 -9.86
C GLN A 37 9.69 -16.33 -10.53
N SER A 38 10.83 -16.78 -10.03
CA SER A 38 11.64 -17.83 -10.69
C SER A 38 11.32 -19.24 -10.23
N ARG A 39 10.55 -19.38 -9.13
CA ARG A 39 10.22 -20.67 -8.52
C ARG A 39 8.73 -20.86 -8.32
N SER A 40 8.30 -22.12 -8.34
CA SER A 40 6.95 -22.47 -7.88
C SER A 40 6.94 -22.51 -6.36
N VAL A 41 6.00 -21.79 -5.76
CA VAL A 41 5.95 -21.59 -4.30
C VAL A 41 4.54 -21.22 -3.87
N THR A 42 4.18 -21.45 -2.62
CA THR A 42 2.90 -21.00 -2.05
C THR A 42 3.08 -19.63 -1.36
N LEU A 43 1.99 -18.86 -1.24
CA LEU A 43 2.03 -17.59 -0.50
C LEU A 43 2.44 -17.83 0.97
N GLN A 44 1.93 -18.89 1.59
CA GLN A 44 2.31 -19.29 2.95
C GLN A 44 3.81 -19.53 3.09
N THR A 45 4.44 -20.18 2.11
CA THR A 45 5.88 -20.44 2.14
C THR A 45 6.67 -19.15 2.02
N LEU A 46 6.30 -18.28 1.08
CA LEU A 46 6.93 -16.96 0.92
C LEU A 46 6.80 -16.10 2.18
N MET A 47 5.59 -16.01 2.74
CA MET A 47 5.34 -15.24 3.96
C MET A 47 6.13 -15.80 5.15
N ARG A 48 6.19 -17.12 5.31
CA ARG A 48 6.99 -17.75 6.37
C ARG A 48 8.48 -17.42 6.26
N GLU A 49 9.07 -17.52 5.07
CA GLU A 49 10.49 -17.21 4.86
C GLU A 49 10.79 -15.73 5.19
N VAL A 50 9.95 -14.81 4.71
CA VAL A 50 10.10 -13.38 4.99
C VAL A 50 9.94 -13.07 6.47
N THR A 51 8.90 -13.63 7.12
CA THR A 51 8.66 -13.47 8.57
C THR A 51 9.82 -14.01 9.39
N GLN A 52 10.35 -15.20 9.06
CA GLN A 52 11.48 -15.79 9.77
C GLN A 52 12.73 -14.92 9.67
N CYS A 53 13.05 -14.41 8.49
CA CYS A 53 14.16 -13.48 8.30
C CYS A 53 13.93 -12.19 9.09
N LEU A 54 12.74 -11.58 8.99
CA LEU A 54 12.42 -10.34 9.69
C LEU A 54 12.49 -10.50 11.22
N ALA A 55 12.05 -11.64 11.75
CA ALA A 55 12.09 -11.92 13.18
C ALA A 55 13.52 -11.92 13.75
N GLU A 56 14.55 -12.11 12.94
CA GLU A 56 15.95 -12.02 13.39
C GLU A 56 16.33 -10.62 13.87
N SER A 57 15.76 -9.55 13.29
CA SER A 57 16.02 -8.18 13.73
C SER A 57 15.12 -7.73 14.88
N PHE A 58 14.08 -8.50 15.21
CA PHE A 58 13.12 -8.20 16.27
C PHE A 58 13.33 -9.05 17.53
N ARG A 59 14.04 -10.18 17.40
CA ARG A 59 14.28 -11.12 18.50
C ARG A 59 14.96 -10.41 19.68
N ASP A 60 14.55 -10.80 20.88
CA ASP A 60 15.08 -10.30 22.17
C ASP A 60 14.89 -8.80 22.42
N ARG A 61 14.19 -8.09 21.53
CA ARG A 61 13.87 -6.68 21.70
C ARG A 61 12.59 -6.53 22.53
N PRO A 62 12.63 -5.77 23.63
CA PRO A 62 11.43 -5.53 24.41
C PRO A 62 10.51 -4.53 23.70
N ALA A 63 9.20 -4.62 23.95
CA ALA A 63 8.20 -3.85 23.19
C ALA A 63 8.37 -2.33 23.25
N GLN A 64 8.96 -1.80 24.34
CA GLN A 64 9.22 -0.36 24.48
C GLN A 64 10.32 0.15 23.56
N ASP A 65 11.21 -0.73 23.11
CA ASP A 65 12.30 -0.34 22.23
C ASP A 65 11.82 -0.21 20.80
N PHE A 66 10.65 -0.76 20.43
CA PHE A 66 10.08 -0.58 19.09
C PHE A 66 9.50 0.83 18.93
N PRO A 67 9.87 1.55 17.86
CA PRO A 67 9.28 2.85 17.58
C PRO A 67 7.81 2.71 17.18
N MET A 68 7.04 3.79 17.28
CA MET A 68 5.71 3.82 16.68
C MET A 68 5.88 3.80 15.15
N LEU A 69 5.32 2.78 14.50
CA LEU A 69 5.35 2.65 13.05
C LEU A 69 4.01 3.04 12.45
N TYR A 70 4.01 4.17 11.75
CA TYR A 70 2.93 4.61 10.88
C TYR A 70 3.05 3.88 9.54
N PHE A 71 2.27 2.81 9.40
CA PHE A 71 2.36 1.86 8.32
C PHE A 71 1.29 2.16 7.26
N ALA A 72 1.65 2.73 6.13
CA ALA A 72 0.72 3.07 5.07
C ALA A 72 0.61 1.95 4.02
N CYS A 73 -0.58 1.39 3.81
CA CYS A 73 -0.76 0.25 2.90
C CYS A 73 -2.02 0.39 2.05
N GLY A 74 -1.90 0.05 0.77
CA GLY A 74 -3.01 -0.02 -0.18
C GLY A 74 -2.58 -0.71 -1.48
N LYS A 75 -3.47 -0.83 -2.46
CA LYS A 75 -3.09 -1.28 -3.81
C LYS A 75 -2.08 -0.30 -4.44
N ALA A 76 -1.24 -0.75 -5.38
CA ALA A 76 -0.37 0.19 -6.07
C ALA A 76 -1.18 1.30 -6.77
N ARG A 77 -0.57 2.49 -6.91
CA ARG A 77 -1.15 3.69 -7.56
C ARG A 77 -2.18 4.50 -6.75
N VAL A 78 -2.27 4.26 -5.44
CA VAL A 78 -3.12 5.03 -4.49
C VAL A 78 -2.46 6.28 -3.89
N GLY A 79 -1.35 6.77 -4.46
CA GLY A 79 -0.67 7.97 -3.95
C GLY A 79 0.27 7.75 -2.77
N SER A 80 0.58 6.50 -2.41
CA SER A 80 1.46 6.17 -1.27
C SER A 80 2.86 6.79 -1.34
N THR A 81 3.46 6.93 -2.53
CA THR A 81 4.77 7.59 -2.69
C THR A 81 4.74 9.07 -2.28
N ALA A 82 3.66 9.79 -2.60
CA ALA A 82 3.53 11.19 -2.18
C ALA A 82 3.46 11.28 -0.65
N LEU A 83 2.81 10.31 -0.01
CA LEU A 83 2.77 10.22 1.45
C LEU A 83 4.15 9.90 2.04
N SER A 84 4.94 9.00 1.42
CA SER A 84 6.33 8.76 1.84
C SER A 84 7.18 10.02 1.82
N ASN A 85 7.06 10.82 0.76
CA ASN A 85 7.77 12.09 0.66
C ASN A 85 7.30 13.07 1.74
N LEU A 86 5.98 13.18 1.94
CA LEU A 86 5.41 14.05 2.98
C LEU A 86 5.98 13.74 4.37
N PHE A 87 5.92 12.49 4.81
CA PHE A 87 6.50 12.08 6.11
C PHE A 87 8.03 12.19 6.10
N GLY A 88 8.67 11.91 4.97
CA GLY A 88 10.11 12.13 4.82
C GLY A 88 10.49 13.58 5.08
N MET A 89 9.71 14.54 4.56
CA MET A 89 9.95 15.99 4.70
C MET A 89 9.79 16.52 6.13
N THR A 90 9.14 15.77 7.03
CA THR A 90 9.07 16.14 8.45
C THR A 90 10.30 15.70 9.24
N GLY A 91 11.30 15.09 8.57
CA GLY A 91 12.50 14.54 9.20
C GLY A 91 12.31 13.14 9.77
N MET A 92 11.14 12.51 9.56
CA MET A 92 10.88 11.13 9.97
C MET A 92 11.53 10.14 9.00
N PRO A 93 12.17 9.05 9.47
CA PRO A 93 12.59 7.95 8.60
C PRO A 93 11.38 7.39 7.85
N SER A 94 11.43 7.44 6.51
CA SER A 94 10.32 7.07 5.63
C SER A 94 10.73 5.93 4.70
N TYR A 95 10.38 4.70 5.05
CA TYR A 95 10.81 3.49 4.33
C TYR A 95 9.90 3.17 3.14
N TYR A 96 10.54 2.90 2.00
CA TYR A 96 9.86 2.57 0.75
C TYR A 96 9.72 1.05 0.58
N GLN A 97 8.59 0.46 0.94
CA GLN A 97 8.26 -0.95 0.63
C GLN A 97 9.28 -2.00 1.12
N PRO A 98 9.81 -1.92 2.36
CA PRO A 98 10.85 -2.83 2.83
C PRO A 98 10.41 -4.30 2.83
N LEU A 99 9.17 -4.61 3.21
CA LEU A 99 8.67 -5.98 3.34
C LEU A 99 8.41 -6.60 1.97
N LYS A 100 7.93 -5.77 1.04
CA LYS A 100 7.74 -6.23 -0.34
C LYS A 100 9.06 -6.48 -1.05
N ALA A 101 10.09 -5.69 -0.78
CA ALA A 101 11.44 -5.96 -1.30
C ALA A 101 11.94 -7.33 -0.82
N MET A 102 11.74 -7.65 0.48
CA MET A 102 12.05 -8.99 1.00
C MET A 102 11.22 -10.09 0.32
N LEU A 103 9.91 -9.89 0.14
CA LEU A 103 9.04 -10.82 -0.59
C LEU A 103 9.55 -11.07 -2.01
N ARG A 104 9.96 -10.01 -2.71
CA ARG A 104 10.51 -10.05 -4.06
C ARG A 104 11.80 -10.84 -4.14
N ASP A 105 12.73 -10.61 -3.21
CA ASP A 105 13.96 -11.37 -3.14
C ASP A 105 13.68 -12.86 -2.86
N ALA A 106 12.70 -13.19 -2.00
CA ALA A 106 12.24 -14.57 -1.80
C ALA A 106 11.68 -15.17 -3.10
N MET A 107 10.86 -14.45 -3.86
CA MET A 107 10.26 -14.96 -5.11
C MET A 107 11.29 -15.30 -6.19
N VAL A 108 12.44 -14.62 -6.20
CA VAL A 108 13.53 -14.88 -7.15
C VAL A 108 14.66 -15.73 -6.59
N GLY A 109 14.54 -16.20 -5.34
CA GLY A 109 15.53 -17.07 -4.69
C GLY A 109 16.82 -16.36 -4.29
N ARG A 110 16.78 -15.04 -4.07
CA ARG A 110 17.90 -14.28 -3.52
C ARG A 110 17.97 -14.47 -2.00
N PRO A 111 19.17 -14.39 -1.40
CA PRO A 111 19.31 -14.33 0.05
C PRO A 111 18.49 -13.18 0.63
N LEU A 112 17.70 -13.47 1.67
CA LEU A 112 16.93 -12.45 2.38
C LEU A 112 17.83 -11.66 3.32
N THR A 113 17.58 -10.36 3.38
CA THR A 113 18.20 -9.47 4.36
C THR A 113 17.08 -8.84 5.19
N PRO A 114 17.11 -8.92 6.53
CA PRO A 114 16.05 -8.37 7.35
C PRO A 114 16.00 -6.85 7.22
N TRP A 115 14.80 -6.29 7.26
CA TRP A 115 14.64 -4.86 7.49
C TRP A 115 15.08 -4.53 8.92
N ILE A 116 16.11 -3.69 9.03
CA ILE A 116 16.61 -3.19 10.32
C ILE A 116 15.90 -1.89 10.67
N ILE A 117 15.22 -1.89 11.81
CA ILE A 117 14.54 -0.71 12.36
C ILE A 117 15.37 -0.10 13.50
N PRO A 118 15.50 1.25 13.57
CA PRO A 118 16.21 1.94 14.65
C PRO A 118 15.51 1.73 16.00
N SER A 119 16.21 2.02 17.10
CA SER A 119 15.62 2.01 18.44
C SER A 119 14.60 3.14 18.61
N ALA A 120 13.59 2.95 19.47
CA ALA A 120 12.64 4.02 19.81
C ALA A 120 13.30 5.20 20.55
N ALA A 121 14.48 4.99 21.14
CA ALA A 121 15.25 6.05 21.78
C ALA A 121 15.90 6.97 20.75
N ASP A 122 16.38 6.42 19.62
CA ASP A 122 16.98 7.19 18.54
C ASP A 122 15.93 7.82 17.62
N GLU A 123 14.91 7.03 17.27
CA GLU A 123 13.87 7.40 16.31
C GLU A 123 12.51 6.94 16.85
N PRO A 124 11.80 7.75 17.65
CA PRO A 124 10.57 7.31 18.32
C PRO A 124 9.42 6.99 17.36
N ASN A 125 9.45 7.55 16.16
CA ASN A 125 8.43 7.39 15.12
C ASN A 125 9.06 7.05 13.78
N LEU A 126 8.48 6.10 13.07
CA LEU A 126 8.84 5.75 11.70
C LEU A 126 7.61 5.79 10.80
N PHE A 127 7.83 6.11 9.53
CA PHE A 127 6.86 5.88 8.48
C PHE A 127 7.36 4.76 7.58
N SER A 128 6.48 3.85 7.18
CA SER A 128 6.77 2.90 6.12
C SER A 128 5.56 2.78 5.23
N LYS A 129 5.78 2.77 3.92
CA LYS A 129 4.72 2.43 2.99
C LYS A 129 4.88 1.03 2.42
N GLU A 130 3.76 0.40 2.11
CA GLU A 130 3.68 -0.80 1.32
C GLU A 130 2.63 -0.67 0.22
N THR A 131 2.79 -1.45 -0.85
CA THR A 131 1.77 -1.55 -1.88
C THR A 131 1.54 -2.98 -2.33
N ILE A 132 0.28 -3.33 -2.50
CA ILE A 132 -0.16 -4.63 -2.99
C ILE A 132 -0.20 -4.61 -4.53
N GLY A 133 0.26 -5.70 -5.15
CA GLY A 133 0.57 -5.86 -6.57
C GLY A 133 1.76 -5.01 -7.04
N PRO A 134 2.23 -5.08 -8.29
CA PRO A 134 1.37 -5.38 -9.42
C PRO A 134 1.77 -6.56 -10.30
N TYR A 135 2.96 -7.14 -10.11
CA TYR A 135 3.56 -7.97 -11.16
C TYR A 135 3.13 -9.42 -11.11
N VAL A 136 2.83 -9.95 -9.93
CA VAL A 136 2.53 -11.37 -9.72
C VAL A 136 1.46 -11.53 -8.63
N ILE A 137 0.74 -12.66 -8.68
CA ILE A 137 -0.31 -12.99 -7.73
C ILE A 137 0.20 -12.94 -6.26
N ALA A 138 1.43 -13.38 -6.00
CA ALA A 138 2.04 -13.29 -4.67
C ALA A 138 2.09 -11.84 -4.15
N GLU A 139 2.55 -10.89 -4.97
CA GLU A 139 2.54 -9.46 -4.62
C GLU A 139 1.12 -8.93 -4.48
N SER A 140 0.14 -9.49 -5.20
CA SER A 140 -1.25 -9.04 -5.12
C SER A 140 -2.04 -9.62 -3.95
N LEU A 141 -1.57 -10.70 -3.31
CA LEU A 141 -2.27 -11.37 -2.20
C LEU A 141 -1.61 -11.18 -0.83
N PHE A 142 -0.30 -10.91 -0.78
CA PHE A 142 0.40 -10.88 0.50
C PHE A 142 -0.15 -9.79 1.44
N ASN A 143 -0.16 -10.11 2.73
CA ASN A 143 -0.51 -9.17 3.78
C ASN A 143 0.77 -8.71 4.48
N PRO A 144 1.26 -7.49 4.22
CA PRO A 144 2.50 -7.01 4.82
C PRO A 144 2.37 -6.74 6.32
N LEU A 145 1.18 -6.35 6.82
CA LEU A 145 0.96 -6.16 8.26
C LEU A 145 1.08 -7.48 9.02
N LYS A 146 0.59 -8.58 8.42
CA LYS A 146 0.77 -9.93 8.97
C LYS A 146 2.25 -10.30 9.12
N LEU A 147 3.10 -9.93 8.17
CA LEU A 147 4.55 -10.17 8.28
C LEU A 147 5.15 -9.46 9.50
N LEU A 148 4.76 -8.20 9.76
CA LEU A 148 5.24 -7.43 10.92
C LEU A 148 4.82 -8.06 12.25
N ILE A 149 3.53 -8.35 12.39
CA ILE A 149 2.97 -8.89 13.64
C ILE A 149 3.54 -10.29 13.90
N ASP A 150 3.54 -11.17 12.89
CA ASP A 150 4.06 -12.53 13.05
C ASP A 150 5.58 -12.55 13.31
N ALA A 151 6.32 -11.55 12.84
CA ALA A 151 7.75 -11.41 13.13
C ALA A 151 8.04 -10.88 14.55
N GLY A 152 7.02 -10.38 15.26
CA GLY A 152 7.14 -9.90 16.63
C GLY A 152 7.07 -8.37 16.80
N TYR A 153 6.70 -7.61 15.77
CA TYR A 153 6.46 -6.17 15.94
C TYR A 153 5.23 -5.96 16.85
N PRO A 154 5.34 -5.22 17.97
CA PRO A 154 4.23 -5.09 18.92
C PRO A 154 3.01 -4.38 18.29
N PRO A 155 1.79 -4.94 18.32
CA PRO A 155 0.60 -4.31 17.75
C PRO A 155 0.30 -2.90 18.28
N GLN A 156 0.57 -2.65 19.56
CA GLN A 156 0.42 -1.33 20.20
C GLN A 156 1.46 -0.29 19.75
N ARG A 157 2.45 -0.71 18.95
CA ARG A 157 3.47 0.15 18.31
C ARG A 157 3.24 0.27 16.81
N LEU A 158 2.07 -0.14 16.32
CA LEU A 158 1.67 -0.04 14.91
C LEU A 158 0.44 0.88 14.79
N HIS A 159 0.40 1.67 13.73
CA HIS A 159 -0.79 2.37 13.27
C HIS A 159 -0.91 2.19 11.76
N LEU A 160 -2.00 1.58 11.28
CA LEU A 160 -2.25 1.39 9.86
C LEU A 160 -2.87 2.66 9.26
N ILE A 161 -2.24 3.21 8.23
CA ILE A 161 -2.85 4.20 7.34
C ILE A 161 -3.35 3.44 6.11
N ALA A 162 -4.65 3.14 6.08
CA ALA A 162 -5.28 2.38 5.00
C ALA A 162 -5.49 3.31 3.80
N LEU A 163 -4.78 3.04 2.70
CA LEU A 163 -4.78 3.87 1.50
C LEU A 163 -5.69 3.28 0.43
N ASP A 164 -6.50 4.14 -0.17
CA ASP A 164 -7.24 3.80 -1.37
C ASP A 164 -7.34 4.97 -2.35
N ARG A 165 -7.86 4.70 -3.54
CA ARG A 165 -8.09 5.66 -4.62
C ARG A 165 -9.19 5.15 -5.54
N GLU A 166 -9.93 6.09 -6.12
CA GLU A 166 -11.00 5.82 -7.07
C GLU A 166 -10.61 4.75 -8.10
N PRO A 167 -11.41 3.66 -8.23
CA PRO A 167 -10.98 2.48 -8.96
C PRO A 167 -10.67 2.71 -10.44
N ALA A 168 -11.44 3.51 -11.18
CA ALA A 168 -11.14 3.75 -12.59
C ALA A 168 -9.82 4.55 -12.76
N SER A 169 -9.61 5.56 -11.92
CA SER A 169 -8.42 6.41 -11.92
C SER A 169 -7.16 5.64 -11.53
N ALA A 170 -7.27 4.77 -10.53
CA ALA A 170 -6.18 3.90 -10.11
C ALA A 170 -5.85 2.86 -11.18
N LEU A 171 -6.86 2.22 -11.80
CA LEU A 171 -6.67 1.28 -12.90
C LEU A 171 -6.05 1.96 -14.13
N ALA A 172 -6.51 3.14 -14.52
CA ALA A 172 -5.91 3.91 -15.62
C ALA A 172 -4.42 4.17 -15.37
N SER A 173 -4.05 4.63 -14.18
CA SER A 173 -2.65 4.83 -13.82
C SER A 173 -1.86 3.52 -13.71
N TRP A 174 -2.52 2.41 -13.38
CA TRP A 174 -1.91 1.09 -13.27
C TRP A 174 -1.54 0.57 -14.65
N LEU A 175 -2.49 0.59 -15.60
CA LEU A 175 -2.27 0.17 -16.97
C LEU A 175 -1.20 1.04 -17.64
N ASP A 176 -1.32 2.37 -17.60
CA ASP A 176 -0.37 3.31 -18.19
C ASP A 176 1.09 3.04 -17.76
N LYS A 177 1.30 2.76 -16.47
CA LYS A 177 2.66 2.59 -15.92
C LYS A 177 3.22 1.19 -16.09
N LEU A 178 2.40 0.17 -16.32
CA LEU A 178 2.80 -1.22 -16.17
C LEU A 178 2.57 -2.08 -17.42
N ILE A 179 1.86 -1.57 -18.43
CA ILE A 179 1.54 -2.33 -19.65
C ILE A 179 2.77 -2.81 -20.41
N SER A 180 3.92 -2.13 -20.27
CA SER A 180 5.19 -2.58 -20.85
C SER A 180 5.82 -3.79 -20.13
N ARG A 181 5.24 -4.22 -19.00
CA ARG A 181 5.80 -5.27 -18.12
C ARG A 181 4.94 -6.53 -18.05
N ALA A 182 3.65 -6.43 -18.33
CA ALA A 182 2.72 -7.55 -18.36
C ALA A 182 1.52 -7.24 -19.27
N SER A 183 0.81 -8.27 -19.72
CA SER A 183 -0.38 -8.08 -20.56
C SER A 183 -1.49 -7.37 -19.80
N GLU A 184 -2.37 -6.67 -20.53
CA GLU A 184 -3.51 -5.97 -19.95
C GLU A 184 -4.40 -6.89 -19.11
N ALA A 185 -4.71 -8.09 -19.60
CA ALA A 185 -5.51 -9.08 -18.88
C ALA A 185 -4.86 -9.48 -17.53
N THR A 186 -3.54 -9.69 -17.53
CA THR A 186 -2.78 -10.00 -16.31
C THR A 186 -2.82 -8.83 -15.31
N LEU A 187 -2.60 -7.61 -15.82
CA LEU A 187 -2.63 -6.41 -14.99
C LEU A 187 -4.01 -6.14 -14.39
N LEU A 188 -5.08 -6.39 -15.14
CA LEU A 188 -6.45 -6.27 -14.69
C LEU A 188 -6.75 -7.28 -13.56
N ALA A 189 -6.35 -8.54 -13.74
CA ALA A 189 -6.49 -9.55 -12.71
C ALA A 189 -5.74 -9.18 -11.43
N HIS A 190 -4.46 -8.82 -11.56
CA HIS A 190 -3.64 -8.40 -10.41
C HIS A 190 -4.18 -7.15 -9.73
N TYR A 191 -4.79 -6.24 -10.47
CA TYR A 191 -5.42 -5.04 -9.93
C TYR A 191 -6.63 -5.38 -9.07
N VAL A 192 -7.54 -6.24 -9.55
CA VAL A 192 -8.71 -6.70 -8.78
C VAL A 192 -8.26 -7.41 -7.50
N ILE A 193 -7.32 -8.37 -7.63
CA ILE A 193 -6.77 -9.13 -6.50
C ILE A 193 -6.13 -8.17 -5.47
N ALA A 194 -5.34 -7.20 -5.93
CA ALA A 194 -4.68 -6.24 -5.05
C ALA A 194 -5.65 -5.30 -4.34
N ALA A 195 -6.70 -4.83 -5.03
CA ALA A 195 -7.72 -3.98 -4.45
C ALA A 195 -8.46 -4.67 -3.30
N LEU A 196 -8.90 -5.91 -3.52
CA LEU A 196 -9.59 -6.70 -2.51
C LEU A 196 -8.67 -7.14 -1.37
N SER A 197 -7.41 -7.46 -1.68
CA SER A 197 -6.42 -7.81 -0.66
C SER A 197 -6.01 -6.62 0.21
N ALA A 198 -6.07 -5.38 -0.30
CA ALA A 198 -5.85 -4.19 0.51
C ALA A 198 -6.90 -4.04 1.61
N ALA A 199 -8.17 -4.33 1.31
CA ALA A 199 -9.24 -4.33 2.32
C ALA A 199 -8.98 -5.38 3.43
N ARG A 200 -8.48 -6.57 3.07
CA ARG A 200 -8.11 -7.62 4.03
C ARG A 200 -7.01 -7.20 5.00
N VAL A 201 -6.10 -6.30 4.60
CA VAL A 201 -5.08 -5.75 5.51
C VAL A 201 -5.74 -4.94 6.64
N SER A 202 -6.74 -4.13 6.33
CA SER A 202 -7.51 -3.37 7.33
C SER A 202 -8.29 -4.28 8.29
N ASP A 203 -8.91 -5.35 7.77
CA ASP A 203 -9.62 -6.32 8.62
C ASP A 203 -8.65 -7.12 9.52
N TYR A 204 -7.47 -7.43 9.00
CA TYR A 204 -6.40 -8.03 9.81
C TYR A 204 -5.93 -7.08 10.92
N ALA A 205 -5.74 -5.80 10.61
CA ALA A 205 -5.39 -4.78 11.61
C ALA A 205 -6.42 -4.72 12.75
N ARG A 206 -7.71 -4.68 12.42
CA ARG A 206 -8.81 -4.67 13.40
C ARG A 206 -8.78 -5.92 14.29
N ARG A 207 -8.64 -7.12 13.71
CA ARG A 207 -8.54 -8.39 14.45
C ARG A 207 -7.37 -8.40 15.45
N HIS A 208 -6.27 -7.74 15.10
CA HIS A 208 -5.08 -7.63 15.94
C HIS A 208 -5.02 -6.34 16.76
N ARG A 209 -6.11 -5.57 16.83
CA ARG A 209 -6.22 -4.31 17.60
C ARG A 209 -5.17 -3.26 17.23
N VAL A 210 -4.73 -3.26 15.97
CA VAL A 210 -3.91 -2.19 15.41
C VAL A 210 -4.85 -1.05 15.00
N PRO A 211 -4.65 0.19 15.50
CA PRO A 211 -5.41 1.36 15.06
C PRO A 211 -5.34 1.55 13.55
N VAL A 212 -6.45 1.98 12.94
CA VAL A 212 -6.55 2.22 11.49
C VAL A 212 -7.07 3.63 11.24
N THR A 213 -6.42 4.34 10.32
CA THR A 213 -6.92 5.60 9.75
C THR A 213 -7.03 5.43 8.24
N HIS A 214 -8.23 5.58 7.70
CA HIS A 214 -8.46 5.54 6.25
C HIS A 214 -8.12 6.89 5.63
N TYR A 215 -7.27 6.86 4.60
CA TYR A 215 -6.80 8.05 3.93
C TYR A 215 -6.86 7.85 2.42
N VAL A 216 -8.02 8.16 1.86
CA VAL A 216 -8.36 7.97 0.44
C VAL A 216 -7.79 9.13 -0.39
N TYR A 217 -7.07 8.83 -1.47
CA TYR A 217 -6.24 9.78 -2.20
C TYR A 217 -6.93 11.09 -2.60
N GLU A 218 -8.22 11.05 -2.87
CA GLU A 218 -9.07 12.17 -3.24
C GLU A 218 -9.08 13.30 -2.18
N VAL A 219 -8.80 13.02 -0.91
CA VAL A 219 -8.64 14.08 0.12
C VAL A 219 -7.47 15.01 -0.16
N SER A 220 -6.49 14.56 -0.95
CA SER A 220 -5.36 15.37 -1.41
C SER A 220 -5.76 16.52 -2.35
N LYS A 221 -7.05 16.63 -2.73
CA LYS A 221 -7.58 17.83 -3.40
C LYS A 221 -7.57 19.04 -2.46
N GLU A 222 -7.55 18.79 -1.15
CA GLU A 222 -7.37 19.78 -0.09
C GLU A 222 -6.18 19.39 0.79
N PRO A 223 -4.95 19.45 0.23
CA PRO A 223 -3.80 18.77 0.79
C PRO A 223 -3.39 19.29 2.18
N ILE A 224 -3.39 20.62 2.40
CA ILE A 224 -3.02 21.20 3.70
C ILE A 224 -4.01 20.77 4.80
N ALA A 225 -5.31 20.91 4.54
CA ALA A 225 -6.36 20.59 5.51
C ALA A 225 -6.38 19.08 5.83
N SER A 226 -6.37 18.23 4.80
CA SER A 226 -6.40 16.77 4.98
C SER A 226 -5.15 16.24 5.69
N VAL A 227 -3.96 16.74 5.36
CA VAL A 227 -2.71 16.33 6.03
C VAL A 227 -2.69 16.80 7.49
N ARG A 228 -3.16 18.01 7.78
CA ARG A 228 -3.25 18.51 9.16
C ARG A 228 -4.10 17.59 10.03
N VAL A 229 -5.28 17.21 9.54
CA VAL A 229 -6.19 16.30 10.25
C VAL A 229 -5.57 14.91 10.37
N LEU A 230 -4.92 14.39 9.33
CA LEU A 230 -4.21 13.12 9.41
C LEU A 230 -3.15 13.16 10.52
N PHE A 231 -2.29 14.18 10.53
CA PHE A 231 -1.24 14.31 11.54
C PHE A 231 -1.83 14.39 12.95
N ASP A 232 -2.93 15.13 13.13
CA ASP A 232 -3.62 15.21 14.42
C ASP A 232 -4.15 13.83 14.88
N ARG A 233 -4.83 13.10 13.99
CA ARG A 233 -5.31 11.74 14.26
C ARG A 233 -4.20 10.75 14.59
N LEU A 234 -3.01 10.96 14.05
CA LEU A 234 -1.82 10.14 14.31
C LEU A 234 -1.07 10.56 15.59
N GLY A 235 -1.49 11.63 16.28
CA GLY A 235 -0.78 12.20 17.42
C GLY A 235 0.51 12.93 17.04
N LEU A 236 0.62 13.38 15.79
CA LEU A 236 1.77 14.03 15.18
C LEU A 236 1.55 15.52 14.92
N SER A 237 0.57 16.16 15.57
CA SER A 237 0.20 17.56 15.30
C SER A 237 1.39 18.53 15.44
N ALA A 238 2.32 18.25 16.36
CA ALA A 238 3.54 19.03 16.56
C ALA A 238 4.57 18.91 15.42
N SER A 239 4.49 17.84 14.61
CA SER A 239 5.35 17.60 13.45
C SER A 239 4.73 18.09 12.13
N PHE A 240 3.49 18.59 12.17
CA PHE A 240 2.85 19.15 10.99
C PHE A 240 3.46 20.51 10.64
N ALA A 241 3.92 20.65 9.40
CA ALA A 241 4.36 21.92 8.83
C ALA A 241 3.74 22.09 7.43
N GLU A 242 3.16 23.25 7.14
CA GLU A 242 2.57 23.51 5.82
C GLU A 242 3.61 23.40 4.71
N ASP A 243 4.85 23.85 4.95
CA ASP A 243 5.95 23.76 3.98
C ASP A 243 6.31 22.31 3.61
N ALA A 244 6.11 21.34 4.53
CA ALA A 244 6.27 19.92 4.22
C ALA A 244 5.22 19.41 3.24
N VAL A 245 4.10 20.13 3.07
CA VAL A 245 3.05 19.84 2.08
C VAL A 245 3.32 20.57 0.76
N THR A 246 3.77 21.82 0.82
CA THR A 246 3.78 22.74 -0.34
C THR A 246 5.14 22.89 -1.03
N CYS A 247 6.26 22.57 -0.36
CA CYS A 247 7.61 22.94 -0.80
C CYS A 247 8.60 21.76 -0.74
N TRP A 248 8.53 20.83 -1.68
CA TRP A 248 9.55 19.78 -1.84
C TRP A 248 10.65 20.30 -2.78
N GLN A 249 11.75 20.78 -2.21
CA GLN A 249 12.92 21.17 -3.00
C GLN A 249 13.62 19.93 -3.57
N GLN A 250 14.10 20.03 -4.81
CA GLN A 250 15.00 19.03 -5.40
C GLN A 250 16.35 19.07 -4.66
N PRO A 251 17.03 17.93 -4.44
CA PRO A 251 18.26 17.83 -3.63
C PRO A 251 19.53 18.58 -4.13
N ASP A 252 19.40 19.63 -4.95
CA ASP A 252 20.51 20.22 -5.70
C ASP A 252 20.97 21.58 -5.16
N GLN A 253 20.47 22.00 -3.99
CA GLN A 253 20.95 23.18 -3.29
C GLN A 253 21.42 22.76 -1.90
N ALA A 254 22.55 23.31 -1.45
CA ALA A 254 23.40 22.88 -0.34
C ALA A 254 22.76 22.79 1.07
N HIS A 255 21.42 22.76 1.18
CA HIS A 255 20.63 22.62 2.39
C HIS A 255 19.43 21.66 2.27
N ALA A 256 19.36 20.79 1.25
CA ALA A 256 18.31 19.77 1.14
C ALA A 256 18.50 18.58 2.12
N THR A 257 18.49 18.85 3.43
CA THR A 257 18.75 17.84 4.48
C THR A 257 17.50 17.17 5.05
N ASN A 258 16.30 17.53 4.61
CA ASN A 258 15.09 17.12 5.35
C ASN A 258 14.37 15.89 4.81
N ALA A 259 14.54 15.50 3.54
CA ALA A 259 13.82 14.34 2.99
C ALA A 259 14.51 13.00 3.35
N ARG A 260 14.00 12.29 4.36
CA ARG A 260 14.56 11.00 4.82
C ARG A 260 13.84 9.77 4.24
N VAL A 261 13.68 9.73 2.91
CA VAL A 261 13.11 8.55 2.22
C VAL A 261 14.20 7.49 2.01
N ILE A 262 13.96 6.29 2.54
CA ILE A 262 14.91 5.18 2.55
C ILE A 262 14.40 4.09 1.60
N PHE A 263 15.16 3.83 0.53
CA PHE A 263 14.84 2.78 -0.44
C PHE A 263 15.54 1.47 -0.08
N PRO A 264 14.86 0.32 -0.15
CA PRO A 264 15.46 -0.98 0.10
C PRO A 264 16.37 -1.37 -1.05
N SER A 265 17.30 -2.27 -0.76
CA SER A 265 17.93 -3.07 -1.81
C SER A 265 16.93 -4.11 -2.30
N GLU A 266 16.68 -4.16 -3.62
CA GLU A 266 15.87 -5.21 -4.26
C GLU A 266 16.50 -5.65 -5.58
N ALA A 267 16.11 -6.82 -6.08
CA ALA A 267 16.53 -7.31 -7.38
C ALA A 267 16.26 -6.30 -8.51
N ALA A 268 17.25 -6.08 -9.38
CA ALA A 268 17.21 -5.06 -10.43
C ALA A 268 16.01 -5.20 -11.39
N ILE A 269 15.46 -6.40 -11.54
CA ILE A 269 14.29 -6.68 -12.38
C ILE A 269 13.01 -5.97 -11.90
N TYR A 270 12.95 -5.52 -10.64
CA TYR A 270 11.81 -4.77 -10.10
C TYR A 270 11.98 -3.25 -10.22
N LYS A 271 13.20 -2.78 -10.54
CA LYS A 271 13.47 -1.36 -10.75
C LYS A 271 12.85 -0.92 -12.07
N VAL A 272 11.97 0.07 -12.00
CA VAL A 272 11.35 0.69 -13.18
C VAL A 272 11.80 2.16 -13.25
N PRO A 273 12.55 2.55 -14.31
CA PRO A 273 12.89 3.94 -14.52
C PRO A 273 11.64 4.82 -14.58
N ASN A 274 11.68 6.00 -13.96
CA ASN A 274 10.60 6.99 -14.00
C ASN A 274 9.24 6.50 -13.46
N LEU A 275 9.25 5.47 -12.60
CA LEU A 275 8.04 4.99 -11.91
C LEU A 275 7.51 6.01 -10.90
N HIS A 276 8.41 6.82 -10.35
CA HIS A 276 8.14 7.90 -9.41
C HIS A 276 8.20 9.23 -10.15
N THR A 277 7.20 10.07 -9.94
CA THR A 277 7.19 11.45 -10.42
C THR A 277 8.06 12.30 -9.52
N SER A 278 8.86 13.20 -10.10
CA SER A 278 9.57 14.25 -9.38
C SER A 278 8.59 15.39 -9.03
N ASP A 279 7.70 15.12 -8.08
CA ASP A 279 6.77 16.14 -7.61
C ASP A 279 7.48 17.14 -6.70
N SER A 280 7.04 18.39 -6.75
CA SER A 280 7.56 19.50 -5.94
C SER A 280 6.67 19.80 -4.72
N ALA A 281 5.58 19.05 -4.53
CA ALA A 281 4.60 19.23 -3.46
C ALA A 281 3.67 18.01 -3.35
N TYR A 282 3.00 17.88 -2.20
CA TYR A 282 1.90 16.96 -2.00
C TYR A 282 0.62 17.49 -2.65
N ARG A 283 0.16 16.87 -3.74
CA ARG A 283 -1.04 17.31 -4.46
C ARG A 283 -1.80 16.16 -5.11
N TYR A 284 -3.11 16.31 -5.19
CA TYR A 284 -3.94 15.43 -6.00
C TYR A 284 -3.56 15.53 -7.48
N GLN A 285 -3.34 14.38 -8.10
CA GLN A 285 -3.12 14.27 -9.54
C GLN A 285 -4.30 13.56 -10.17
N SER A 286 -5.13 14.33 -10.89
CA SER A 286 -6.20 13.77 -11.71
C SER A 286 -5.63 12.86 -12.80
N ARG A 287 -6.40 11.85 -13.19
CA ARG A 287 -6.04 10.92 -14.27
C ARG A 287 -7.17 10.88 -15.27
N ALA A 288 -6.82 10.91 -16.55
CA ALA A 288 -7.76 10.61 -17.61
C ALA A 288 -8.10 9.11 -17.53
N THR A 289 -9.37 8.79 -17.40
CA THR A 289 -9.88 7.41 -17.31
C THR A 289 -10.39 6.88 -18.64
N GLY A 290 -10.30 7.66 -19.74
CA GLY A 290 -10.84 7.29 -21.05
C GLY A 290 -10.22 6.05 -21.69
N ALA A 291 -9.06 5.58 -21.19
CA ALA A 291 -8.44 4.32 -21.60
C ALA A 291 -9.02 3.09 -20.88
N VAL A 292 -9.84 3.27 -19.83
CA VAL A 292 -10.50 2.18 -19.12
C VAL A 292 -11.82 1.86 -19.81
N THR A 293 -11.99 0.61 -20.22
CA THR A 293 -13.14 0.18 -21.01
C THR A 293 -14.38 -0.08 -20.14
N PRO A 294 -15.61 0.01 -20.71
CA PRO A 294 -16.83 -0.34 -19.98
C PRO A 294 -16.81 -1.76 -19.38
N ALA A 295 -16.26 -2.73 -20.12
CA ALA A 295 -16.14 -4.13 -19.65
C ALA A 295 -15.20 -4.25 -18.44
N GLN A 296 -14.12 -3.45 -18.38
CA GLN A 296 -13.25 -3.39 -17.21
C GLN A 296 -14.00 -2.81 -16.01
N LEU A 297 -14.76 -1.72 -16.20
CA LEU A 297 -15.54 -1.11 -15.13
C LEU A 297 -16.61 -2.06 -14.58
N GLU A 298 -17.33 -2.77 -15.46
CA GLU A 298 -18.30 -3.79 -15.08
C GLU A 298 -17.64 -4.92 -14.28
N LEU A 299 -16.45 -5.37 -14.70
CA LEU A 299 -15.70 -6.39 -13.97
C LEU A 299 -15.30 -5.91 -12.57
N LEU A 300 -14.88 -4.64 -12.41
CA LEU A 300 -14.57 -4.07 -11.10
C LEU A 300 -15.81 -4.07 -10.18
N GLU A 301 -16.98 -3.71 -10.70
CA GLU A 301 -18.25 -3.77 -9.95
C GLU A 301 -18.59 -5.22 -9.58
N ARG A 302 -18.59 -6.14 -10.55
CA ARG A 302 -18.87 -7.57 -10.34
C ARG A 302 -17.96 -8.20 -9.27
N CYS A 303 -16.70 -7.78 -9.24
CA CYS A 303 -15.71 -8.27 -8.28
C CYS A 303 -15.78 -7.56 -6.91
N GLY A 304 -16.66 -6.56 -6.72
CA GLY A 304 -16.82 -5.83 -5.46
C GLY A 304 -15.67 -4.85 -5.17
N VAL A 305 -14.88 -4.47 -6.18
CA VAL A 305 -13.80 -3.48 -6.01
C VAL A 305 -14.38 -2.11 -5.68
N ASN A 306 -15.50 -1.75 -6.31
CA ASN A 306 -16.16 -0.48 -6.06
C ASN A 306 -16.83 -0.44 -4.68
N ASP A 307 -17.37 -1.56 -4.19
CA ASP A 307 -17.88 -1.69 -2.81
C ASP A 307 -16.77 -1.47 -1.78
N ALA A 308 -15.63 -2.14 -1.96
CA ALA A 308 -14.47 -1.97 -1.08
C ALA A 308 -14.01 -0.50 -1.04
N TYR A 309 -13.98 0.16 -2.21
CA TYR A 309 -13.65 1.59 -2.29
C TYR A 309 -14.70 2.47 -1.60
N ARG A 310 -16.00 2.22 -1.79
CA ARG A 310 -17.08 2.97 -1.12
C ARG A 310 -16.96 2.85 0.40
N ALA A 311 -16.68 1.65 0.92
CA ALA A 311 -16.43 1.44 2.34
C ALA A 311 -15.19 2.21 2.83
N ALA A 312 -14.10 2.24 2.06
CA ALA A 312 -12.91 3.01 2.38
C ALA A 312 -13.19 4.54 2.39
N VAL A 313 -14.02 5.04 1.48
CA VAL A 313 -14.45 6.45 1.47
C VAL A 313 -15.28 6.78 2.71
N ALA A 314 -16.28 5.95 3.06
CA ALA A 314 -17.10 6.17 4.24
C ALA A 314 -16.25 6.19 5.53
N ALA A 315 -15.31 5.25 5.64
CA ALA A 315 -14.37 5.21 6.76
C ALA A 315 -13.42 6.41 6.76
N CYS A 316 -12.94 6.88 5.61
CA CYS A 316 -12.11 8.08 5.50
C CYS A 316 -12.85 9.35 5.92
N ILE A 317 -14.13 9.47 5.56
CA ILE A 317 -14.99 10.59 5.98
C ILE A 317 -15.11 10.61 7.50
N HIS A 318 -15.35 9.45 8.11
CA HIS A 318 -15.42 9.32 9.56
C HIS A 318 -14.08 9.62 10.25
N ASP A 319 -12.99 9.00 9.78
CA ASP A 319 -11.67 9.10 10.41
C ASP A 319 -11.09 10.52 10.33
N LEU A 320 -11.37 11.24 9.23
CA LEU A 320 -10.94 12.63 9.05
C LEU A 320 -12.02 13.66 9.46
N ASP A 321 -13.13 13.21 10.06
CA ASP A 321 -14.23 14.07 10.51
C ASP A 321 -14.71 15.07 9.43
N LEU A 322 -14.87 14.59 8.20
CA LEU A 322 -15.20 15.44 7.06
C LEU A 322 -16.68 15.83 7.07
N SER A 323 -16.96 17.13 7.02
CA SER A 323 -18.33 17.63 6.90
C SER A 323 -19.00 17.14 5.61
N ALA A 324 -20.33 17.01 5.60
CA ALA A 324 -21.08 16.57 4.43
C ALA A 324 -20.76 17.40 3.17
N ALA A 325 -20.60 18.72 3.31
CA ALA A 325 -20.22 19.62 2.21
C ALA A 325 -18.81 19.31 1.67
N THR A 326 -17.84 19.07 2.57
CA THR A 326 -16.46 18.71 2.20
C THR A 326 -16.43 17.34 1.53
N SER A 327 -17.12 16.36 2.11
CA SER A 327 -17.23 15.00 1.57
C SER A 327 -17.84 15.00 0.16
N ALA A 328 -18.93 15.74 -0.07
CA ALA A 328 -19.53 15.87 -1.40
C ALA A 328 -18.58 16.52 -2.42
N ARG A 329 -17.82 17.55 -2.02
CA ARG A 329 -16.82 18.20 -2.88
C ARG A 329 -15.66 17.27 -3.23
N LEU A 330 -15.17 16.49 -2.26
CA LEU A 330 -14.01 15.62 -2.43
C LEU A 330 -14.34 14.33 -3.19
N PHE A 331 -15.48 13.69 -2.89
CA PHE A 331 -15.80 12.36 -3.40
C PHE A 331 -17.00 12.31 -4.36
N GLY A 332 -17.79 13.39 -4.47
CA GLY A 332 -19.00 13.44 -5.30
C GLY A 332 -20.08 12.49 -4.80
N GLU A 333 -20.79 11.84 -5.73
CA GLU A 333 -21.85 10.84 -5.42
C GLU A 333 -21.35 9.68 -4.55
N ARG A 334 -20.03 9.43 -4.53
CA ARG A 334 -19.40 8.36 -3.75
C ARG A 334 -19.33 8.68 -2.26
N ALA A 335 -19.63 9.91 -1.85
CA ALA A 335 -19.75 10.30 -0.45
C ALA A 335 -21.04 9.77 0.22
N GLY A 336 -22.06 9.38 -0.57
CA GLY A 336 -23.42 9.13 -0.11
C GLY A 336 -23.88 7.67 -0.09
N VAL A 337 -23.00 6.69 -0.32
CA VAL A 337 -23.38 5.27 -0.34
C VAL A 337 -22.73 4.55 0.83
N ALA A 338 -23.28 4.78 2.03
CA ALA A 338 -23.26 3.77 3.07
C ALA A 338 -24.50 2.88 2.83
N ALA A 339 -24.28 1.61 2.48
CA ALA A 339 -25.29 0.57 2.58
C ALA A 339 -25.13 -0.14 3.91
#